data_AF-A0A969ZT59-F1
#
_entry.id   AF-A0A969ZT59-F1
#
_cell.length_a   1.000
_cell.length_b   1.000
_cell.length_c   1.000
_cell.angle_alpha   90.00
_cell.angle_beta   90.00
_cell.angle_gamma   90.00
#
_symmetry.space_group_name_H-M   'P 1'
#
loop_
_entity.id
_entity.type
_entity.pdbx_description
1 polymer ?
#
loop_
_entity_poly.entity_id
_entity_poly.type
_entity_poly.pdbx_seq_one_letter_code
_entity_poly.pdbx_strand_id
1 'polypeptide(L)'
;MEYKLSDQAKKLIEGGEKYYSPTLNNILGLSSVDTRKQGLSEERVMAILPVVRDYVGYWREYPDKFIDFLCGPNSKFKLFFYQRIFLRAVIRHKYAYATFPRAYSKSFLSVLTLIVRCILYPGAKLFVCSGGKEQAASIAKEKVEELCELIPALKREIDWRPGKTLMGKDYVKVEFKNG
;
A
#
# COMPACT_ATOMS: atom_id res chain seq x y z
N MET A 1 72.78 -25.60 -16.51
CA MET A 1 72.47 -26.17 -15.18
C MET A 1 71.00 -25.84 -14.91
N GLU A 2 70.09 -26.74 -15.26
CA GLU A 2 68.65 -26.53 -15.05
C GLU A 2 68.34 -26.67 -13.55
N TYR A 3 67.85 -25.59 -12.94
CA TYR A 3 67.37 -25.64 -11.56
C TYR A 3 66.04 -26.39 -11.53
N LYS A 4 66.06 -27.63 -11.05
CA LYS A 4 64.83 -28.37 -10.75
C LYS A 4 64.24 -27.85 -9.45
N LEU A 5 63.07 -27.24 -9.56
CA LEU A 5 62.22 -26.85 -8.42
C LEU A 5 61.88 -28.11 -7.59
N SER A 6 61.96 -28.01 -6.26
CA SER A 6 61.68 -29.13 -5.35
C SER A 6 60.24 -29.64 -5.49
N ASP A 7 60.02 -30.94 -5.30
CA ASP A 7 58.70 -31.58 -5.47
C ASP A 7 57.63 -31.01 -4.53
N GLN A 8 58.04 -30.40 -3.42
CA GLN A 8 57.15 -29.65 -2.51
C GLN A 8 56.64 -28.34 -3.15
N ALA A 9 57.48 -27.63 -3.90
CA ALA A 9 57.10 -26.42 -4.60
C ALA A 9 56.18 -26.71 -5.80
N LYS A 10 56.36 -27.85 -6.48
CA LYS A 10 55.42 -28.31 -7.52
C LYS A 10 54.05 -28.67 -6.96
N LYS A 11 53.98 -29.36 -5.82
CA LYS A 11 52.71 -29.68 -5.13
C LYS A 11 51.91 -28.43 -4.71
N LEU A 12 52.59 -27.36 -4.31
CA LEU A 12 51.94 -26.09 -3.95
C LEU A 12 51.38 -25.32 -5.16
N ILE A 13 51.90 -25.57 -6.37
CA ILE A 13 51.47 -24.91 -7.61
C ILE A 13 50.39 -25.74 -8.32
N GLU A 14 50.48 -27.08 -8.26
CA GLU A 14 49.50 -28.00 -8.88
C GLU A 14 48.21 -28.16 -8.07
N GLY A 15 48.26 -27.98 -6.74
CA GLY A 15 47.09 -27.94 -5.87
C GLY A 15 46.54 -26.53 -5.74
N GLY A 16 45.79 -26.07 -6.74
CA GLY A 16 45.26 -24.71 -6.84
C GLY A 16 44.20 -24.30 -5.80
N GLU A 17 44.45 -24.48 -4.51
CA GLU A 17 43.70 -23.78 -3.45
C GLU A 17 44.40 -22.46 -3.14
N LYS A 18 43.92 -21.37 -3.74
CA LYS A 18 44.31 -20.01 -3.35
C LYS A 18 43.78 -19.74 -1.94
N TYR A 19 44.62 -19.93 -0.93
CA TYR A 19 44.35 -19.51 0.45
C TYR A 19 44.39 -17.98 0.54
N TYR A 20 43.30 -17.32 0.17
CA TYR A 20 43.14 -15.90 0.49
C TYR A 20 43.00 -15.73 2.00
N SER A 21 43.45 -14.58 2.55
CA SER A 21 43.29 -14.30 3.97
C SER A 21 41.81 -14.35 4.37
N PRO A 22 41.47 -14.71 5.63
CA PRO A 22 40.09 -14.78 6.09
C PRO A 22 39.31 -13.47 5.86
N THR A 23 40.01 -12.33 5.93
CA THR A 23 39.48 -11.01 5.60
C THR A 23 39.22 -10.84 4.11
N LEU A 24 40.12 -11.28 3.23
CA LEU A 24 39.90 -11.22 1.78
C LEU A 24 38.78 -12.16 1.33
N ASN A 25 38.68 -13.36 1.90
CA ASN A 25 37.56 -14.26 1.66
C ASN A 25 36.22 -13.66 2.13
N ASN A 26 36.21 -12.99 3.28
CA ASN A 26 35.03 -12.26 3.74
C ASN A 26 34.65 -11.10 2.81
N ILE A 27 35.62 -10.34 2.31
CA ILE A 27 35.37 -9.24 1.35
C ILE A 27 34.86 -9.79 0.01
N LEU A 28 35.48 -10.86 -0.52
CA LEU A 28 35.03 -11.52 -1.75
C LEU A 28 33.61 -12.11 -1.59
N GLY A 29 33.34 -12.70 -0.42
CA GLY A 29 32.02 -13.20 -0.03
C GLY A 29 30.98 -12.08 0.04
N LEU A 30 31.35 -10.90 0.55
CA LEU A 30 30.48 -9.72 0.59
C LEU A 30 30.13 -9.20 -0.81
N SER A 31 31.06 -9.27 -1.76
CA SER A 31 30.79 -8.94 -3.18
C SER A 31 29.97 -10.00 -3.92
N SER A 32 29.86 -11.22 -3.38
CA SER A 32 28.99 -12.29 -3.90
C SER A 32 27.59 -12.29 -3.30
N VAL A 33 27.34 -11.45 -2.28
CA VAL A 33 25.99 -11.15 -1.82
C VAL A 33 25.29 -10.46 -2.98
N ASP A 34 24.42 -11.22 -3.63
CA ASP A 34 23.49 -10.79 -4.66
C ASP A 34 22.73 -9.57 -4.13
N THR A 35 23.30 -8.39 -4.37
CA THR A 35 22.63 -7.10 -4.25
C THR A 35 21.69 -7.06 -5.43
N ARG A 36 20.67 -7.93 -5.39
CA ARG A 36 19.47 -7.83 -6.22
C ARG A 36 19.10 -6.38 -6.16
N LYS A 37 19.26 -5.66 -7.27
CA LYS A 37 18.95 -4.24 -7.36
C LYS A 37 17.51 -4.09 -6.89
N GLN A 38 17.35 -3.76 -5.61
CA GLN A 38 16.06 -3.63 -4.93
C GLN A 38 15.59 -2.21 -5.23
N GLY A 39 15.44 -1.94 -6.52
CA GLY A 39 15.11 -0.66 -7.09
C GLY A 39 14.12 -0.90 -8.20
N LEU A 40 12.96 -0.26 -8.08
CA LEU A 40 11.96 -0.19 -9.13
C LEU A 40 12.53 0.72 -10.23
N SER A 41 13.15 0.15 -11.27
CA SER A 41 13.64 0.95 -12.41
C SER A 41 12.47 1.48 -13.22
N GLU A 42 12.58 2.70 -13.76
CA GLU A 42 11.48 3.35 -14.50
C GLU A 42 10.98 2.48 -15.66
N GLU A 43 11.88 1.81 -16.36
CA GLU A 43 11.56 0.87 -17.44
C GLU A 43 10.66 -0.29 -16.97
N ARG A 44 10.91 -0.83 -15.76
CA ARG A 44 10.10 -1.89 -15.16
C ARG A 44 8.74 -1.38 -14.72
N VAL A 45 8.65 -0.13 -14.26
CA VAL A 45 7.37 0.52 -13.98
C VAL A 45 6.56 0.65 -15.26
N MET A 46 7.16 1.21 -16.31
CA MET A 46 6.48 1.44 -17.58
C MET A 46 5.96 0.13 -18.20
N ALA A 47 6.72 -0.95 -18.09
CA ALA A 47 6.30 -2.28 -18.54
C ALA A 47 5.09 -2.83 -17.78
N ILE A 48 4.94 -2.52 -16.47
CA ILE A 48 3.84 -3.03 -15.65
C ILE A 48 2.61 -2.10 -15.61
N LEU A 49 2.75 -0.84 -16.02
CA LEU A 49 1.66 0.13 -16.10
C LEU A 49 0.38 -0.39 -16.79
N PRO A 50 0.42 -1.10 -17.94
CA PRO A 50 -0.81 -1.60 -18.57
C PRO A 50 -1.55 -2.59 -17.64
N VAL A 51 -0.81 -3.50 -17.01
CA VAL A 51 -1.37 -4.47 -16.06
C VAL A 51 -1.96 -3.77 -14.84
N VAL A 52 -1.26 -2.78 -14.29
CA VAL A 52 -1.77 -1.97 -13.17
C VAL A 52 -3.03 -1.21 -13.56
N ARG A 53 -3.09 -0.67 -14.78
CA ARG A 53 -4.29 0.03 -15.28
C ARG A 53 -5.49 -0.90 -15.33
N ASP A 54 -5.32 -2.14 -15.78
CA ASP A 54 -6.41 -3.12 -15.83
C ASP A 54 -6.91 -3.48 -14.43
N TYR A 55 -6.00 -3.69 -13.47
CA TYR A 55 -6.36 -3.90 -12.07
C TYR A 55 -7.08 -2.70 -11.45
N VAL A 56 -6.60 -1.48 -11.69
CA VAL A 56 -7.26 -0.26 -11.21
C VAL A 56 -8.64 -0.11 -11.85
N GLY A 57 -8.80 -0.43 -13.14
CA GLY A 57 -10.09 -0.46 -13.82
C GLY A 57 -11.06 -1.45 -13.15
N TYR A 58 -10.59 -2.66 -12.84
CA TYR A 58 -11.36 -3.67 -12.12
C TYR A 58 -11.81 -3.19 -10.74
N TRP A 59 -10.92 -2.57 -9.96
CA TRP A 59 -11.26 -2.06 -8.63
C TRP A 59 -12.21 -0.86 -8.65
N ARG A 60 -12.17 -0.03 -9.69
CA ARG A 60 -13.13 1.07 -9.89
C ARG A 60 -14.54 0.54 -10.20
N GLU A 61 -14.64 -0.55 -10.95
CA GLU A 61 -15.92 -1.18 -11.27
C GLU A 61 -16.48 -2.00 -10.08
N TYR A 62 -15.59 -2.63 -9.31
CA TYR A 62 -15.90 -3.46 -8.15
C TYR A 62 -15.17 -3.03 -6.86
N PRO A 63 -15.53 -1.86 -6.29
CA PRO A 63 -14.88 -1.33 -5.09
C PRO A 63 -15.14 -2.17 -3.84
N ASP A 64 -16.22 -2.94 -3.79
CA ASP A 64 -16.49 -3.86 -2.69
C ASP A 64 -15.49 -5.03 -2.64
N LYS A 65 -15.09 -5.55 -3.81
CA LYS A 65 -14.07 -6.60 -3.89
C LYS A 65 -12.68 -6.06 -3.55
N PHE A 66 -12.43 -4.79 -3.86
CA PHE A 66 -11.21 -4.11 -3.45
C PHE A 66 -11.12 -4.05 -1.91
N ILE A 67 -12.22 -3.73 -1.23
CA ILE A 67 -12.27 -3.72 0.23
C ILE A 67 -12.04 -5.12 0.81
N ASP A 68 -12.67 -6.15 0.25
CA ASP A 68 -12.43 -7.54 0.67
C ASP A 68 -10.95 -7.94 0.50
N PHE A 69 -10.33 -7.51 -0.59
CA PHE A 69 -8.90 -7.72 -0.85
C PHE A 69 -8.02 -7.03 0.22
N LEU A 70 -8.35 -5.80 0.62
CA LEU A 70 -7.64 -5.07 1.66
C LEU A 70 -7.78 -5.67 3.05
N CYS A 71 -8.94 -6.26 3.36
CA CYS A 71 -9.19 -6.94 4.63
C CYS A 71 -8.38 -8.25 4.75
N GLY A 72 -8.18 -8.96 3.65
CA GLY A 72 -7.49 -10.25 3.64
C GLY A 72 -8.32 -11.39 4.26
N PRO A 73 -7.84 -12.64 4.19
CA PRO A 73 -8.62 -13.83 4.55
C PRO A 73 -8.91 -13.97 6.05
N ASN A 74 -8.10 -13.34 6.91
CA ASN A 74 -8.19 -13.46 8.37
C ASN A 74 -8.95 -12.30 9.03
N SER A 75 -9.47 -11.33 8.27
CA SER A 75 -10.22 -10.23 8.86
C SER A 75 -11.61 -10.66 9.28
N LYS A 76 -12.03 -10.17 10.45
CA LYS A 76 -13.39 -10.35 10.97
C LYS A 76 -14.41 -9.47 10.25
N PHE A 77 -13.95 -8.46 9.50
CA PHE A 77 -14.81 -7.51 8.82
C PHE A 77 -15.28 -8.06 7.47
N LYS A 78 -16.61 -8.06 7.26
CA LYS A 78 -17.24 -8.40 5.98
C LYS A 78 -18.35 -7.41 5.68
N LEU A 79 -18.37 -6.89 4.46
CA LEU A 79 -19.44 -6.01 4.00
C LEU A 79 -20.73 -6.81 3.76
N PHE A 80 -21.84 -6.28 4.26
CA PHE A 80 -23.17 -6.80 3.97
C PHE A 80 -23.55 -6.58 2.51
N PHE A 81 -24.45 -7.42 1.98
CA PHE A 81 -24.89 -7.36 0.58
C PHE A 81 -25.38 -5.97 0.15
N TYR A 82 -26.20 -5.32 0.98
CA TYR A 82 -26.72 -3.98 0.67
C TYR A 82 -25.61 -2.92 0.63
N GLN A 83 -24.59 -3.03 1.48
CA GLN A 83 -23.45 -2.12 1.52
C GLN A 83 -22.62 -2.23 0.23
N ARG A 84 -22.48 -3.45 -0.29
CA ARG A 84 -21.77 -3.72 -1.55
C ARG A 84 -22.47 -3.07 -2.74
N ILE A 85 -23.79 -3.20 -2.83
CA ILE A 85 -24.58 -2.55 -3.89
C ILE A 85 -24.44 -1.03 -3.79
N PHE A 86 -24.53 -0.49 -2.57
CA PHE A 86 -24.37 0.95 -2.34
C PHE A 86 -23.00 1.47 -2.79
N LEU A 87 -21.91 0.81 -2.40
CA LEU A 87 -20.54 1.17 -2.80
C LEU A 87 -20.37 1.19 -4.32
N ARG A 88 -20.88 0.17 -5.00
CA ARG A 88 -20.83 0.08 -6.48
C ARG A 88 -21.61 1.22 -7.14
N ALA A 89 -22.81 1.52 -6.65
CA ALA A 89 -23.65 2.57 -7.20
C ALA A 89 -23.00 3.96 -7.06
N VAL A 90 -22.48 4.29 -5.86
CA VAL A 90 -21.92 5.63 -5.59
C VAL A 90 -20.59 5.89 -6.31
N ILE A 91 -19.77 4.86 -6.52
CA ILE A 91 -18.48 5.03 -7.22
C ILE A 91 -18.67 5.13 -8.74
N ARG A 92 -19.64 4.40 -9.31
CA ARG A 92 -19.90 4.39 -10.76
C ARG A 92 -20.55 5.68 -11.27
N HIS A 93 -21.41 6.30 -10.46
CA HIS A 93 -22.15 7.49 -10.87
C HIS A 93 -21.51 8.78 -10.33
N LYS A 94 -21.49 9.84 -11.16
CA LYS A 94 -20.95 11.15 -10.77
C LYS A 94 -21.74 11.77 -9.62
N TYR A 95 -23.07 11.62 -9.66
CA TYR A 95 -23.99 12.07 -8.63
C TYR A 95 -24.84 10.88 -8.19
N ALA A 96 -24.93 10.66 -6.90
CA ALA A 96 -25.75 9.61 -6.30
C ALA A 96 -26.53 10.21 -5.14
N TYR A 97 -27.84 9.96 -5.12
CA TYR A 97 -28.71 10.30 -4.02
C TYR A 97 -29.34 9.01 -3.50
N ALA A 98 -29.34 8.82 -2.19
CA ALA A 98 -29.84 7.61 -1.57
C ALA A 98 -30.58 7.96 -0.27
N THR A 99 -31.74 7.35 -0.09
CA THR A 99 -32.58 7.47 1.11
C THR A 99 -32.41 6.23 1.97
N PHE A 100 -31.99 6.42 3.22
CA PHE A 100 -31.67 5.30 4.12
C PHE A 100 -32.62 5.24 5.32
N PRO A 101 -33.04 4.03 5.74
CA PRO A 101 -33.73 3.86 7.02
C PRO A 101 -32.77 4.11 8.20
N ARG A 102 -33.33 4.18 9.42
CA ARG A 102 -32.50 4.21 10.64
C ARG A 102 -31.65 2.94 10.75
N ALA A 103 -30.49 3.07 11.40
CA ALA A 103 -29.51 1.99 11.62
C ALA A 103 -28.85 1.37 10.36
N TYR A 104 -28.86 2.07 9.22
CA TYR A 104 -28.19 1.61 7.98
C TYR A 104 -26.65 1.74 7.99
N SER A 105 -26.05 2.30 9.04
CA SER A 105 -24.61 2.64 9.09
C SER A 105 -24.15 3.59 7.98
N LYS A 106 -25.01 4.56 7.61
CA LYS A 106 -24.78 5.50 6.51
C LYS A 106 -23.48 6.30 6.61
N SER A 107 -23.12 6.77 7.80
CA SER A 107 -21.90 7.60 8.01
C SER A 107 -20.61 6.78 7.85
N PHE A 108 -20.66 5.50 8.20
CA PHE A 108 -19.54 4.58 7.99
C PHE A 108 -19.31 4.35 6.50
N LEU A 109 -20.38 4.04 5.75
CA LEU A 109 -20.30 3.81 4.31
C LEU A 109 -19.89 5.07 3.53
N SER A 110 -20.34 6.25 3.94
CA SER A 110 -19.96 7.49 3.26
C SER A 110 -18.46 7.76 3.40
N VAL A 111 -17.90 7.67 4.61
CA VAL A 111 -16.46 7.87 4.83
C VAL A 111 -15.63 6.79 4.13
N LEU A 112 -16.04 5.52 4.20
CA LEU A 112 -15.39 4.43 3.48
C LEU A 112 -15.36 4.67 1.96
N THR A 113 -16.47 5.13 1.39
CA THR A 113 -16.55 5.44 -0.04
C THR A 113 -15.59 6.56 -0.43
N LEU A 114 -15.48 7.60 0.40
CA LEU A 114 -14.54 8.70 0.16
C LEU A 114 -13.08 8.23 0.23
N ILE A 115 -12.72 7.42 1.24
CA ILE A 115 -11.37 6.85 1.36
C ILE A 115 -11.02 6.01 0.14
N VAL A 116 -11.91 5.09 -0.27
CA VAL A 116 -11.69 4.24 -1.45
C VAL A 116 -11.55 5.10 -2.71
N ARG A 117 -12.33 6.18 -2.82
CA ARG A 117 -12.22 7.12 -3.94
C ARG A 117 -10.88 7.85 -3.93
N CYS A 118 -10.38 8.29 -2.77
CA CYS A 118 -9.04 8.88 -2.67
C CYS A 118 -7.95 7.88 -3.09
N ILE A 119 -8.07 6.61 -2.74
CA ILE A 119 -7.08 5.57 -3.12
C ILE A 119 -7.11 5.28 -4.62
N LEU A 120 -8.30 5.11 -5.21
CA LEU A 120 -8.46 4.72 -6.62
C LEU A 120 -8.32 5.88 -7.62
N TYR A 121 -8.45 7.12 -7.16
CA TYR A 121 -8.36 8.34 -7.97
C TYR A 121 -7.30 9.29 -7.37
N PRO A 122 -6.03 9.19 -7.78
CA PRO A 122 -4.97 10.06 -7.27
C PRO A 122 -5.27 11.54 -7.58
N GLY A 123 -4.93 12.44 -6.66
CA GLY A 123 -5.20 13.89 -6.78
C GLY A 123 -6.65 14.30 -6.47
N ALA A 124 -7.52 13.37 -6.08
CA ALA A 124 -8.92 13.68 -5.78
C ALA A 124 -9.06 14.44 -4.45
N LYS A 125 -9.65 15.63 -4.51
CA LYS A 125 -9.99 16.43 -3.33
C LYS A 125 -11.48 16.27 -3.01
N LEU A 126 -11.76 15.59 -1.90
CA LEU A 126 -13.12 15.30 -1.45
C LEU A 126 -13.37 15.94 -0.08
N PHE A 127 -14.62 16.26 0.21
CA PHE A 127 -15.03 16.85 1.47
C PHE A 127 -16.32 16.21 1.98
N VAL A 128 -16.52 16.29 3.30
CA VAL A 128 -17.74 15.82 3.98
C VAL A 128 -18.52 17.05 4.45
N CYS A 129 -19.83 17.05 4.21
CA CYS A 129 -20.74 18.06 4.75
C CYS A 129 -21.70 17.44 5.75
N SER A 130 -22.00 18.17 6.81
CA SER A 130 -23.03 17.86 7.80
C SER A 130 -23.67 19.17 8.28
N GLY A 131 -24.74 19.09 9.07
CA GLY A 131 -25.45 20.27 9.60
C GLY A 131 -24.56 21.19 10.46
N GLY A 132 -23.47 20.69 11.03
CA GLY A 132 -22.51 21.50 11.80
C GLY A 132 -21.06 21.08 11.58
N LYS A 133 -20.13 22.05 11.57
CA LYS A 133 -18.70 21.81 11.33
C LYS A 133 -18.09 20.86 12.37
N GLU A 134 -18.36 21.08 13.66
CA GLU A 134 -17.88 20.21 14.74
C GLU A 134 -18.44 18.78 14.63
N GLN A 135 -19.71 18.64 14.24
CA GLN A 135 -20.31 17.32 14.04
C GLN A 135 -19.68 16.60 12.86
N ALA A 136 -19.43 17.30 11.74
CA ALA A 136 -18.75 16.74 10.58
C ALA A 136 -17.33 16.26 10.94
N ALA A 137 -16.57 17.08 11.67
CA ALA A 137 -15.23 16.76 12.14
C ALA A 137 -15.23 15.54 13.07
N SER A 138 -16.12 15.52 14.06
CA SER A 138 -16.24 14.40 15.00
C SER A 138 -16.58 13.08 14.31
N ILE A 139 -17.59 13.09 13.41
CA ILE A 139 -18.00 11.91 12.65
C ILE A 139 -16.87 11.43 11.73
N ALA A 140 -16.19 12.35 11.02
CA ALA A 140 -15.11 11.98 10.13
C ALA A 140 -13.94 11.36 10.90
N LYS A 141 -13.54 11.94 12.03
CA LYS A 141 -12.47 11.42 12.87
C LYS A 141 -12.79 10.00 13.38
N GLU A 142 -13.95 9.84 14.03
CA GLU A 142 -14.37 8.55 14.60
C GLU A 142 -14.42 7.46 13.53
N LYS A 143 -15.00 7.75 12.35
CA LYS A 143 -15.14 6.77 11.29
C LYS A 143 -13.83 6.45 10.58
N VAL A 144 -12.91 7.41 10.44
CA VAL A 144 -11.57 7.15 9.90
C VAL A 144 -10.78 6.25 10.86
N GLU A 145 -10.83 6.51 12.16
CA GLU A 145 -10.18 5.70 13.19
C GLU A 145 -10.75 4.27 13.19
N GLU A 146 -12.08 4.13 13.25
CA GLU A 146 -12.78 2.82 13.17
C GLU A 146 -12.40 2.04 11.89
N LEU A 147 -12.34 2.71 10.74
CA LEU A 147 -11.96 2.08 9.47
C LEU A 147 -10.49 1.64 9.44
N CYS A 148 -9.59 2.40 10.07
CA CYS A 148 -8.18 2.03 10.16
C CYS A 148 -7.96 0.83 11.09
N GLU A 149 -8.78 0.66 12.13
CA GLU A 149 -8.75 -0.50 13.01
C GLU A 149 -9.30 -1.75 12.32
N LEU A 150 -10.43 -1.62 11.62
CA LEU A 150 -11.07 -2.73 10.91
C LEU A 150 -10.27 -3.18 9.67
N ILE A 151 -9.64 -2.22 8.98
CA ILE A 151 -8.89 -2.46 7.74
C ILE A 151 -7.50 -1.83 7.89
N PRO A 152 -6.53 -2.54 8.51
CA PRO A 152 -5.18 -2.02 8.74
C PRO A 152 -4.44 -1.61 7.46
N ALA A 153 -4.85 -2.13 6.30
CA ALA A 153 -4.32 -1.71 5.01
C ALA A 153 -4.61 -0.23 4.70
N LEU A 154 -5.79 0.29 5.08
CA LEU A 154 -6.13 1.71 4.87
C LEU A 154 -5.21 2.64 5.64
N LYS A 155 -4.79 2.24 6.85
CA LYS A 155 -3.83 3.00 7.65
C LYS A 155 -2.48 3.17 6.93
N ARG A 156 -2.10 2.21 6.08
CA ARG A 156 -0.84 2.29 5.31
C ARG A 156 -0.93 3.24 4.12
N GLU A 157 -2.13 3.54 3.63
CA GLU A 157 -2.35 4.47 2.50
C GLU A 157 -2.37 5.94 2.94
N ILE A 158 -2.75 6.21 4.20
CA ILE A 158 -2.77 7.56 4.77
C ILE A 158 -1.35 8.05 5.07
N ASP A 159 -1.07 9.33 4.78
CA ASP A 159 0.17 9.99 5.17
C ASP A 159 0.06 10.55 6.60
N TRP A 160 0.77 9.87 7.51
CA TRP A 160 0.84 10.22 8.94
C TRP A 160 1.98 11.19 9.28
N ARG A 161 2.69 11.73 8.28
CA ARG A 161 3.71 12.74 8.52
C ARG A 161 3.12 13.98 9.21
N PRO A 162 3.87 14.63 10.12
CA PRO A 162 3.40 15.84 10.79
C PRO A 162 2.94 16.90 9.80
N GLY A 163 1.74 17.46 10.02
CA GLY A 163 1.17 18.52 9.18
C GLY A 163 0.38 18.07 7.94
N LYS A 164 0.40 16.78 7.60
CA LYS A 164 -0.37 16.23 6.46
C LYS A 164 -1.78 15.84 6.86
N THR A 165 -1.89 14.91 7.81
CA THR A 165 -3.15 14.51 8.42
C THR A 165 -3.38 15.33 9.69
N LEU A 166 -4.50 16.07 9.73
CA LEU A 166 -4.90 16.95 10.83
C LEU A 166 -6.28 16.52 11.33
N MET A 167 -6.41 16.23 12.61
CA MET A 167 -7.68 15.82 13.23
C MET A 167 -7.95 16.68 14.46
N GLY A 168 -8.49 17.88 14.22
CA GLY A 168 -8.91 18.83 15.26
C GLY A 168 -10.39 18.70 15.63
N LYS A 169 -10.86 19.60 16.49
CA LYS A 169 -12.26 19.61 16.97
C LYS A 169 -13.26 20.02 15.88
N ASP A 170 -12.88 20.99 15.07
CA ASP A 170 -13.71 21.66 14.06
C ASP A 170 -13.20 21.44 12.63
N TYR A 171 -12.02 20.82 12.48
CA TYR A 171 -11.37 20.59 11.20
C TYR A 171 -10.70 19.22 11.14
N VAL A 172 -11.01 18.47 10.07
CA VAL A 172 -10.37 17.19 9.75
C VAL A 172 -9.86 17.23 8.31
N LYS A 173 -8.58 16.90 8.15
CA LYS A 173 -7.91 16.72 6.86
C LYS A 173 -7.15 15.40 6.91
N VAL A 174 -7.41 14.54 5.93
CA VAL A 174 -6.69 13.28 5.75
C VAL A 174 -6.05 13.32 4.37
N GLU A 175 -4.72 13.23 4.32
CA GLU A 175 -3.95 13.24 3.06
C GLU A 175 -3.42 11.83 2.80
N PHE A 176 -3.55 11.36 1.55
CA PHE A 176 -3.13 10.03 1.13
C PHE A 176 -1.77 10.09 0.44
N LYS A 177 -1.01 9.00 0.48
CA LYS A 177 0.33 8.92 -0.11
C LYS A 177 0.35 9.10 -1.63
N ASN A 178 -0.78 8.86 -2.29
CA ASN A 178 -0.93 8.99 -3.74
C ASN A 178 -1.21 10.43 -4.23
N GLY A 179 -1.24 11.41 -3.33
CA GLY A 179 -1.33 12.85 -3.65
C GLY A 179 -2.72 13.44 -3.49
#